data_AF-A0AAD7MSD2-F1
#
_entry.id   AF-A0AAD7MSD2-F1
#
_cell.length_a   1.000
_cell.length_b   1.000
_cell.length_c   1.000
_cell.angle_alpha   90.00
_cell.angle_beta   90.00
_cell.angle_gamma   90.00
#
_symmetry.space_group_name_H-M   'P 1'
#
loop_
_entity.id
_entity.type
_entity.pdbx_description
1 polymer ?
#
loop_
_entity_poly.entity_id
_entity_poly.type
_entity_poly.pdbx_seq_one_letter_code
_entity_poly.pdbx_strand_id
1 'polypeptide(L)'
;MSAPPPKENTPAPQSICASSVSEKRKKKKGEGPKLKPGNKDDFHSKHYNFLIANLDAYLEALKQGKTRKWWPELFEAYWSQFYWRLALDEEPAEDAVVLLGRREELMVEEENEKEAIQKHIKGHNDFKVAVDTEFQSRH
;
A
#
# COMPACT_ATOMS: atom_id res chain seq x y z
N MET A 1 -49.86 -37.08 -17.78
CA MET A 1 -49.32 -36.59 -16.50
C MET A 1 -47.87 -37.03 -16.38
N SER A 2 -46.92 -36.10 -16.39
CA SER A 2 -45.70 -36.11 -15.56
C SER A 2 -44.83 -34.94 -15.97
N ALA A 3 -44.66 -34.02 -15.01
CA ALA A 3 -43.84 -32.83 -15.10
C ALA A 3 -42.36 -33.16 -14.87
N PRO A 4 -41.42 -32.37 -15.43
CA PRO A 4 -40.00 -32.49 -15.11
C PRO A 4 -39.68 -31.97 -13.69
N PRO A 5 -38.60 -32.47 -13.05
CA PRO A 5 -38.22 -32.14 -11.68
C PRO A 5 -37.66 -30.71 -11.50
N PRO A 6 -37.70 -30.17 -10.27
CA PRO A 6 -37.37 -28.79 -9.96
C PRO A 6 -35.85 -28.53 -9.97
N LYS A 7 -35.48 -27.34 -10.46
CA LYS A 7 -34.10 -26.83 -10.44
C LYS A 7 -33.74 -26.37 -9.02
N GLU A 8 -32.68 -26.97 -8.48
CA GLU A 8 -32.02 -26.60 -7.24
C GLU A 8 -31.33 -25.23 -7.43
N ASN A 9 -31.87 -24.18 -6.80
CA ASN A 9 -31.30 -22.84 -6.79
C ASN A 9 -30.53 -22.64 -5.47
N THR A 10 -29.21 -22.58 -5.56
CA THR A 10 -28.33 -22.09 -4.47
C THR A 10 -28.47 -20.56 -4.36
N PRO A 11 -28.76 -19.98 -3.18
CA PRO A 11 -28.82 -18.52 -3.04
C PRO A 11 -27.42 -17.88 -3.03
N ALA A 12 -27.26 -16.84 -3.84
CA ALA A 12 -26.09 -15.97 -3.90
C ALA A 12 -25.89 -15.19 -2.58
N PRO A 13 -24.64 -14.85 -2.21
CA PRO A 13 -24.36 -14.05 -1.02
C PRO A 13 -24.98 -12.66 -1.12
N GLN A 14 -25.68 -12.29 -0.06
CA GLN A 14 -26.49 -11.08 0.05
C GLN A 14 -25.59 -9.83 0.04
N SER A 15 -25.69 -9.07 -1.06
CA SER A 15 -25.25 -7.69 -1.16
C SER A 15 -26.07 -6.83 -0.20
N ILE A 16 -25.49 -6.54 0.97
CA ILE A 16 -26.05 -5.60 1.94
C ILE A 16 -25.76 -4.18 1.45
N CYS A 17 -26.57 -3.69 0.53
CA CYS A 17 -26.72 -2.27 0.24
C CYS A 17 -28.22 -1.99 0.15
N ALA A 18 -28.84 -1.92 1.31
CA ALA A 18 -30.24 -1.58 1.47
C ALA A 18 -30.46 -0.12 1.03
N SER A 19 -30.76 0.08 -0.25
CA SER A 19 -31.36 1.32 -0.73
C SER A 19 -32.85 1.27 -0.43
N SER A 20 -33.25 1.80 0.73
CA SER A 20 -34.65 2.01 1.04
C SER A 20 -35.22 3.10 0.14
N VAL A 21 -36.13 2.68 -0.73
CA VAL A 21 -37.06 3.57 -1.43
C VAL A 21 -37.82 4.37 -0.37
N SER A 22 -37.70 5.69 -0.39
CA SER A 22 -38.52 6.58 0.42
C SER A 22 -39.27 7.55 -0.48
N GLU A 23 -40.59 7.51 -0.33
CA GLU A 23 -41.61 8.20 -1.10
C GLU A 23 -41.43 9.72 -1.16
N LYS A 24 -41.89 10.27 -2.29
CA LYS A 24 -42.10 11.70 -2.54
C LYS A 24 -42.86 12.36 -1.39
N ARG A 25 -42.19 13.21 -0.61
CA ARG A 25 -42.84 14.20 0.28
C ARG A 25 -42.60 15.62 -0.23
N LYS A 26 -43.71 16.32 -0.44
CA LYS A 26 -43.81 17.72 -0.87
C LYS A 26 -42.89 18.64 -0.05
N LYS A 27 -42.05 19.40 -0.75
CA LYS A 27 -41.12 20.40 -0.21
C LYS A 27 -41.92 21.57 0.38
N LYS A 28 -42.07 21.62 1.72
CA LYS A 28 -42.33 22.89 2.43
C LYS A 28 -40.99 23.59 2.59
N LYS A 29 -40.92 24.84 2.11
CA LYS A 29 -39.77 25.73 2.18
C LYS A 29 -39.61 26.20 3.63
N GLY A 30 -38.99 25.36 4.46
CA GLY A 30 -38.55 25.73 5.80
C GLY A 30 -37.10 26.18 5.72
N GLU A 31 -36.84 27.41 6.14
CA GLU A 31 -35.50 27.95 6.36
C GLU A 31 -34.82 27.15 7.49
N GLY A 32 -34.21 26.01 7.14
CA GLY A 32 -33.27 25.35 8.02
C GLY A 32 -31.95 26.13 8.08
N PRO A 33 -31.16 26.00 9.15
CA PRO A 33 -29.84 26.60 9.22
C PRO A 33 -29.06 26.18 7.99
N LYS A 34 -28.55 27.17 7.24
CA LYS A 34 -27.73 26.95 6.05
C LYS A 34 -26.56 26.05 6.46
N LEU A 35 -26.61 24.78 6.10
CA LEU A 35 -25.48 23.87 6.21
C LEU A 35 -24.31 24.58 5.51
N LYS A 36 -23.22 24.82 6.24
CA LYS A 36 -21.99 25.34 5.65
C LYS A 36 -21.69 24.45 4.44
N PRO A 37 -21.50 25.00 3.22
CA PRO A 37 -21.04 24.18 2.12
C PRO A 37 -19.79 23.44 2.62
N GLY A 38 -19.78 22.11 2.50
CA GLY A 38 -18.62 21.31 2.87
C GLY A 38 -17.36 21.87 2.21
N ASN A 39 -16.19 21.61 2.80
CA ASN A 39 -14.94 22.18 2.32
C ASN A 39 -14.84 21.95 0.80
N LYS A 40 -14.88 23.03 0.02
CA LYS A 40 -14.73 23.01 -1.43
C LYS A 40 -13.26 23.16 -1.80
N ASP A 41 -12.37 22.73 -0.90
CA ASP A 41 -10.97 22.59 -1.27
C ASP A 41 -10.91 21.48 -2.30
N ASP A 42 -10.86 21.98 -3.51
CA ASP A 42 -10.35 21.35 -4.70
C ASP A 42 -9.04 20.65 -4.30
N PHE A 43 -9.13 19.34 -4.10
CA PHE A 43 -8.09 18.52 -3.48
C PHE A 43 -6.94 18.31 -4.50
N HIS A 44 -6.18 19.37 -4.75
CA HIS A 44 -5.12 19.43 -5.77
C HIS A 44 -3.75 19.11 -5.21
N SER A 45 -3.64 18.06 -4.40
CA SER A 45 -2.32 17.64 -3.91
C SER A 45 -1.48 17.08 -5.06
N LYS A 46 -0.16 17.28 -5.03
CA LYS A 46 0.77 16.64 -5.99
C LYS A 46 0.60 15.11 -6.01
N HIS A 47 0.29 14.52 -4.85
CA HIS A 47 -0.08 13.11 -4.72
C HIS A 47 -1.30 12.74 -5.58
N TYR A 48 -2.37 13.54 -5.50
CA TYR A 48 -3.56 13.35 -6.31
C TYR A 48 -3.24 13.46 -7.81
N ASN A 49 -2.49 14.49 -8.21
CA ASN A 49 -2.09 14.69 -9.60
C ASN A 49 -1.26 13.52 -10.14
N PHE A 50 -0.32 12.99 -9.34
CA PHE A 50 0.48 11.82 -9.72
C PHE A 50 -0.40 10.57 -9.93
N LEU A 51 -1.34 10.31 -9.02
CA LEU A 51 -2.22 9.14 -9.12
C LEU A 51 -3.18 9.26 -10.31
N ILE A 52 -3.72 10.45 -10.57
CA ILE A 52 -4.58 10.72 -11.72
C ILE A 52 -3.81 10.53 -13.03
N ALA A 53 -2.58 11.02 -13.12
CA ALA A 53 -1.75 10.86 -14.31
C ALA A 53 -1.42 9.39 -14.62
N ASN A 54 -1.36 8.52 -13.61
CA ASN A 54 -1.08 7.09 -13.77
C ASN A 54 -2.34 6.21 -13.89
N LEU A 55 -3.54 6.81 -13.77
CA LEU A 55 -4.80 6.08 -13.81
C LEU A 55 -5.02 5.35 -15.14
N ASP A 56 -4.70 5.99 -16.25
CA ASP A 56 -4.87 5.38 -17.58
C ASP A 56 -3.96 4.16 -17.76
N ALA A 57 -2.70 4.27 -17.34
CA ALA A 57 -1.75 3.17 -17.35
C ALA A 57 -2.21 1.99 -16.49
N TYR A 58 -2.83 2.27 -15.34
CA TYR A 58 -3.44 1.23 -14.51
C TYR A 58 -4.58 0.50 -15.24
N LEU A 59 -5.47 1.25 -15.90
CA LEU A 59 -6.60 0.67 -16.64
C LEU A 59 -6.11 -0.21 -17.79
N GLU A 60 -5.01 0.17 -18.45
CA GLU A 60 -4.35 -0.67 -19.46
C GLU A 60 -3.73 -1.93 -18.86
N ALA A 61 -3.00 -1.80 -17.74
CA ALA A 61 -2.41 -2.94 -17.04
C ALA A 61 -3.48 -3.93 -16.53
N LEU A 62 -4.65 -3.42 -16.12
CA LEU A 62 -5.82 -4.21 -15.73
C LEU A 62 -6.35 -5.02 -16.91
N LYS A 63 -6.56 -4.38 -18.07
CA LYS A 63 -7.00 -5.06 -19.29
C LYS A 63 -6.03 -6.15 -19.74
N GLN A 64 -4.73 -5.95 -19.51
CA GLN A 64 -3.68 -6.91 -19.87
C GLN A 64 -3.39 -7.97 -18.77
N GLY A 65 -4.04 -7.88 -17.60
CA GLY A 65 -3.76 -8.78 -16.48
C GLY A 65 -2.36 -8.63 -15.85
N LYS A 66 -1.70 -7.49 -16.06
CA LYS A 66 -0.31 -7.22 -15.62
C LYS A 66 -0.22 -6.35 -14.35
N THR A 67 -1.33 -6.13 -13.66
CA THR A 67 -1.41 -5.28 -12.45
C THR A 67 -0.39 -5.67 -11.38
N ARG A 68 -0.09 -6.97 -11.23
CA ARG A 68 0.90 -7.45 -10.24
C ARG A 68 2.31 -6.93 -10.48
N LYS A 69 2.70 -6.66 -11.73
CA LYS A 69 4.01 -6.06 -12.08
C LYS A 69 3.97 -4.54 -12.05
N TRP A 70 2.82 -3.97 -12.44
CA TRP A 70 2.61 -2.53 -12.49
C TRP A 70 2.64 -1.86 -11.11
N TRP A 71 2.07 -2.50 -10.09
CA TRP A 71 2.05 -1.93 -8.73
C TRP A 71 3.44 -1.63 -8.16
N PRO A 72 4.40 -2.59 -8.15
CA PRO A 72 5.77 -2.30 -7.74
C PRO A 72 6.40 -1.09 -8.44
N GLU A 73 6.25 -0.99 -9.76
CA GLU A 73 6.81 0.11 -10.57
C GLU A 73 6.18 1.45 -10.18
N LEU A 74 4.86 1.49 -9.98
CA LEU A 74 4.17 2.69 -9.50
C LEU A 74 4.66 3.10 -8.11
N PHE A 75 4.80 2.14 -7.19
CA PHE A 75 5.24 2.42 -5.82
C PHE A 75 6.66 2.98 -5.79
N GLU A 76 7.57 2.41 -6.57
CA GLU A 76 8.94 2.92 -6.68
C GLU A 76 8.96 4.36 -7.19
N ALA A 77 8.22 4.64 -8.28
CA ALA A 77 8.09 5.99 -8.82
C ALA A 77 7.43 6.96 -7.81
N TYR A 78 6.38 6.53 -7.12
CA TYR A 78 5.68 7.33 -6.12
C TYR A 78 6.60 7.70 -4.94
N TRP A 79 7.29 6.72 -4.35
CA TRP A 79 8.16 6.96 -3.21
C TRP A 79 9.45 7.71 -3.56
N SER A 80 9.85 7.73 -4.85
CA SER A 80 10.95 8.58 -5.32
C SER A 80 10.60 10.08 -5.29
N GLN A 81 9.32 10.41 -5.45
CA GLN A 81 8.83 11.79 -5.50
C GLN A 81 8.23 12.26 -4.17
N PHE A 82 7.58 11.34 -3.44
CA PHE A 82 6.86 11.64 -2.21
C PHE A 82 7.48 10.89 -1.04
N TYR A 83 8.34 11.55 -0.28
CA TYR A 83 8.97 10.93 0.88
C TYR A 83 7.96 10.71 2.00
N TRP A 84 7.81 9.47 2.44
CA TRP A 84 6.92 9.06 3.54
C TRP A 84 7.19 9.75 4.89
N ARG A 85 8.36 10.38 5.05
CA ARG A 85 8.76 11.09 6.28
C ARG A 85 8.37 12.57 6.28
N LEU A 86 8.01 13.13 5.13
CA LEU A 86 7.49 14.49 5.07
C LEU A 86 6.02 14.49 5.46
N ALA A 87 5.59 15.54 6.17
CA ALA A 87 4.17 15.72 6.44
C ALA A 87 3.41 15.84 5.11
N LEU A 88 2.19 15.31 5.03
CA LEU A 88 1.37 15.37 3.82
C LEU A 88 1.09 16.80 3.32
N ASP A 89 1.21 17.78 4.23
CA ASP A 89 1.03 19.20 3.97
C ASP A 89 2.36 19.91 3.63
N GLU A 90 3.51 19.25 3.82
CA GLU A 90 4.84 19.77 3.50
C GLU A 90 5.28 19.21 2.15
N GLU A 91 5.30 20.09 1.15
CA GLU A 91 5.85 19.71 -0.14
C GLU A 91 7.37 19.50 -0.03
N PRO A 92 7.92 18.42 -0.65
CA PRO A 92 9.36 18.31 -0.79
C PRO A 92 9.85 19.51 -1.59
N ALA A 93 10.76 20.30 -1.01
CA ALA A 93 11.51 21.31 -1.74
C ALA A 93 12.21 20.64 -2.94
N GLU A 94 12.34 21.35 -4.06
CA GLU A 94 12.94 20.84 -5.29
C GLU A 94 14.37 20.29 -5.10
N ASP A 95 15.02 20.64 -3.98
CA ASP A 95 16.31 20.11 -3.51
C ASP A 95 16.22 18.71 -2.83
N ALA A 96 15.42 17.80 -3.40
CA ALA A 96 15.33 16.40 -2.97
C ALA A 96 16.68 15.63 -3.04
N VAL A 97 17.70 16.23 -3.65
CA VAL A 97 19.09 15.74 -3.72
C VAL A 97 19.70 15.56 -2.32
N VAL A 98 19.34 16.42 -1.35
CA VAL A 98 19.87 16.33 0.03
C VAL A 98 19.31 15.12 0.78
N LEU A 99 18.06 14.72 0.49
CA LEU A 99 17.44 13.54 1.09
C LEU A 99 17.97 12.23 0.48
N LEU A 100 18.35 12.24 -0.79
CA LEU A 100 19.00 11.09 -1.45
C LEU A 100 20.39 10.81 -0.88
N GLY A 101 21.21 11.83 -0.62
CA GLY A 101 22.51 11.65 0.03
C GLY A 101 22.40 11.01 1.42
N ARG A 102 21.41 11.44 2.22
CA ARG A 102 21.13 10.84 3.53
C ARG A 102 20.68 9.36 3.45
N ARG A 103 20.03 8.97 2.35
CA ARG A 103 19.60 7.58 2.11
C ARG A 103 20.79 6.68 1.80
N GLU A 104 21.74 7.15 0.99
CA GLU A 104 22.95 6.40 0.66
C GLU A 104 23.82 6.16 1.90
N GLU A 105 24.00 7.17 2.74
CA GLU A 105 24.75 7.06 4.00
C GLU A 105 24.14 6.02 4.95
N LEU A 106 22.81 6.02 5.10
CA LEU A 106 22.11 5.06 5.97
C LEU A 106 22.14 3.62 5.44
N MET A 107 22.13 3.40 4.11
CA MET A 107 22.25 2.04 3.56
C MET A 107 23.63 1.43 3.83
N VAL A 108 24.68 2.26 3.82
CA VAL A 108 26.04 1.81 4.16
C VAL A 108 26.13 1.44 5.64
N GLU A 109 25.51 2.20 6.54
CA GLU A 109 25.46 1.85 7.96
C GLU A 109 24.72 0.53 8.20
N GLU A 110 23.54 0.34 7.59
CA GLU A 110 22.76 -0.89 7.74
C GLU A 110 23.49 -2.13 7.17
N GLU A 111 24.22 -1.98 6.07
CA GLU A 111 25.02 -3.06 5.49
C GLU A 111 26.19 -3.45 6.40
N ASN A 112 26.88 -2.48 6.98
CA ASN A 112 27.96 -2.72 7.95
C ASN A 112 27.45 -3.44 9.22
N GLU A 113 26.28 -3.06 9.73
CA GLU A 113 25.66 -3.74 10.87
C GLU A 113 25.30 -5.20 10.55
N LYS A 114 24.72 -5.44 9.37
CA LYS A 114 24.40 -6.79 8.90
C LYS A 114 25.65 -7.65 8.76
N GLU A 115 26.73 -7.10 8.21
CA GLU A 115 27.99 -7.81 8.07
C GLU A 115 28.62 -8.15 9.44
N ALA A 116 28.57 -7.20 10.39
CA ALA A 116 29.03 -7.43 11.75
C ALA A 116 28.25 -8.55 12.46
N ILE A 117 26.92 -8.57 12.31
CA ILE A 117 26.06 -9.61 12.87
C ILE A 117 26.36 -10.98 12.22
N GLN A 118 26.50 -11.03 10.90
CA GLN A 118 26.83 -12.27 10.19
C GLN A 118 28.18 -12.83 10.63
N LYS A 119 29.19 -11.97 10.78
CA LYS A 119 30.50 -12.37 11.29
C LYS A 119 30.42 -12.92 12.71
N HIS A 120 29.62 -12.29 13.58
CA HIS A 120 29.41 -12.76 14.95
C HIS A 120 28.74 -14.15 14.99
N ILE A 121 27.68 -14.35 14.21
CA ILE A 121 26.97 -15.64 14.11
C ILE A 121 27.91 -16.73 13.58
N LYS A 122 28.68 -16.42 12.53
CA LYS A 122 29.63 -17.37 11.95
C LYS A 122 30.69 -17.78 12.96
N GLY A 123 31.33 -16.82 13.65
CA GLY A 123 32.33 -17.11 14.67
C GLY A 123 31.78 -17.94 15.83
N HIS A 124 30.55 -17.66 16.27
CA HIS A 124 29.89 -18.46 17.31
C HIS A 124 29.62 -19.90 16.87
N ASN A 125 29.18 -20.11 15.62
CA ASN A 125 28.96 -21.45 15.08
C ASN A 125 30.27 -22.22 14.88
N ASP A 126 31.31 -21.56 14.35
CA ASP A 126 32.64 -22.16 14.16
C ASP A 126 33.24 -22.60 15.50
N PHE A 127 33.10 -21.78 16.54
CA PHE A 127 33.51 -22.14 17.91
C PHE A 127 32.75 -23.36 18.43
N LYS A 128 31.42 -23.39 18.26
CA LYS A 128 30.60 -24.53 18.69
C LYS A 128 31.01 -25.83 17.99
N VAL A 129 31.24 -25.79 16.68
CA VAL A 129 31.70 -26.94 15.90
C VAL A 129 33.08 -27.40 16.36
N ALA A 130 34.00 -26.49 16.63
CA ALA A 130 35.33 -26.83 17.13
C ALA A 130 35.27 -27.54 18.49
N VAL A 131 34.46 -27.03 19.43
CA VAL A 131 34.25 -27.65 20.74
C VAL A 131 33.61 -29.03 20.61
N ASP A 132 32.57 -29.17 19.79
CA ASP A 132 31.89 -30.46 19.58
C ASP A 132 32.83 -31.50 18.92
N THR A 133 33.71 -31.05 18.00
CA THR A 133 34.71 -31.91 17.35
C THR A 133 35.81 -32.35 18.33
N GLU A 134 36.29 -31.44 19.18
CA GLU A 134 37.26 -31.79 20.23
C GLU A 134 36.67 -32.74 21.27
N PHE A 135 35.40 -32.57 21.64
CA PHE A 135 34.72 -33.46 22.56
C PHE A 135 34.54 -34.87 21.99
N GLN A 136 34.15 -34.99 20.71
CA GLN A 136 34.02 -36.28 20.03
C GLN A 136 35.35 -37.01 19.83
N SER A 137 36.47 -36.28 19.71
CA SER A 137 37.79 -36.89 19.51
C SER A 137 38.43 -37.43 20.81
N ARG A 138 37.85 -37.12 21.98
CA ARG A 138 38.37 -37.51 23.30
C ARG A 138 37.67 -38.75 23.89
N HIS A 139 36.67 -39.31 23.21
CA HIS A 139 35.95 -40.53 23.58
C HIS A 139 36.20 -41.63 22.53
#